data_AF-A0AAD6K9I6-F1
#
_entry.id   AF-A0AAD6K9I6-F1
#
_cell.length_a   1.000
_cell.length_b   1.000
_cell.length_c   1.000
_cell.angle_alpha   90.00
_cell.angle_beta   90.00
_cell.angle_gamma   90.00
#
_symmetry.space_group_name_H-M   'P 1'
#
loop_
_entity.id
_entity.type
_entity.pdbx_description
1 polymer ?
#
loop_
_entity_poly.entity_id
_entity_poly.type
_entity_poly.pdbx_seq_one_letter_code
_entity_poly.pdbx_strand_id
1 'polypeptide(L)'
;MSNTDIAHILCGCPLLLGRSLENHITPNFNLLSDLLPSDNKVIAAARNDPFILFRHGDRYLKPFITLLQDHGVPRTQIASLICNWPRSIGVCLNHFRKCVEKVREMGYDPCSAEFTRSVVVLSQLGKAGWERKNKLIAKKPNLNTLFVYSEKLFLEKFVNCFDEAPQLLKLYRDQSDLAK
;
A
#
# COMPACT_ATOMS: atom_id res chain seq x y z
N MET A 1 17.05 -7.84 13.47
CA MET A 1 16.18 -6.68 13.77
C MET A 1 16.85 -5.84 14.83
N SER A 2 16.99 -4.53 14.64
CA SER A 2 17.63 -3.65 15.62
C SER A 2 16.65 -3.15 16.70
N ASN A 3 17.14 -2.60 17.82
CA ASN A 3 16.30 -1.96 18.84
C ASN A 3 15.46 -0.81 18.26
N THR A 4 16.00 -0.06 17.30
CA THR A 4 15.28 1.01 16.61
C THR A 4 14.12 0.46 15.77
N ASP A 5 14.31 -0.66 15.08
CA ASP A 5 13.24 -1.30 14.32
C ASP A 5 12.13 -1.80 15.25
N ILE A 6 12.50 -2.43 16.37
CA ILE A 6 11.55 -2.89 17.39
C ILE A 6 10.74 -1.71 17.94
N ALA A 7 11.42 -0.64 18.37
CA ALA A 7 10.76 0.55 18.88
C ALA A 7 9.80 1.16 17.85
N HIS A 8 10.21 1.26 16.58
CA HIS A 8 9.36 1.77 15.51
C HIS A 8 8.09 0.92 15.30
N ILE A 9 8.24 -0.42 15.27
CA ILE A 9 7.12 -1.36 15.12
C ILE A 9 6.16 -1.27 16.31
N LEU A 10 6.69 -1.26 17.54
CA LEU A 10 5.90 -1.17 18.77
C LEU A 10 5.16 0.16 18.89
N CYS A 11 5.79 1.28 18.51
CA CYS A 11 5.11 2.58 18.47
C CYS A 11 3.95 2.59 17.48
N GLY A 12 4.08 1.93 16.33
CA GLY A 12 3.02 1.85 15.33
C GLY A 12 1.92 0.82 15.64
N CYS A 13 2.22 -0.20 16.46
CA CYS A 13 1.22 -1.15 16.96
C CYS A 13 1.55 -1.61 18.39
N PRO A 14 1.17 -0.83 19.42
CA PRO A 14 1.41 -1.19 20.82
C PRO A 14 0.73 -2.51 21.22
N LEU A 15 -0.35 -2.86 20.54
CA LEU A 15 -1.10 -4.11 20.73
C LEU A 15 -0.26 -5.37 20.46
N LEU A 16 0.85 -5.25 19.73
CA LEU A 16 1.77 -6.35 19.48
C LEU A 16 2.38 -6.90 20.77
N LEU A 17 2.53 -6.08 21.82
CA LEU A 17 2.99 -6.51 23.15
C LEU A 17 2.06 -7.53 23.80
N GLY A 18 0.77 -7.53 23.42
CA GLY A 18 -0.20 -8.52 23.90
C GLY A 18 -0.17 -9.85 23.14
N ARG A 19 0.75 -10.04 22.19
CA ARG A 19 0.88 -11.28 21.39
C ARG A 19 2.01 -12.15 21.90
N SER A 20 1.82 -13.47 21.80
CA SER A 20 2.87 -14.45 22.09
C SER A 20 3.98 -14.37 21.05
N LEU A 21 5.24 -14.29 21.49
CA LEU A 21 6.38 -14.36 20.59
C LEU A 21 6.39 -15.68 19.82
N GLU A 22 6.34 -16.80 20.53
CA GLU A 22 6.46 -18.15 19.97
C GLU A 22 5.23 -18.58 19.16
N ASN A 23 4.03 -18.31 19.68
CA ASN A 23 2.79 -18.83 19.09
C ASN A 23 2.13 -17.86 18.10
N HIS A 24 2.62 -16.63 17.98
CA HIS A 24 2.01 -15.62 17.10
C HIS A 24 3.03 -14.84 16.28
N ILE A 25 3.98 -14.15 16.90
CA ILE A 25 4.91 -13.27 16.17
C ILE A 25 5.83 -14.10 15.26
N THR A 26 6.43 -15.17 15.78
CA THR A 26 7.33 -16.05 15.03
C THR A 26 6.64 -16.72 13.83
N PRO A 27 5.44 -17.33 13.95
CA PRO A 27 4.72 -17.86 12.80
C PRO A 27 4.42 -16.81 11.72
N ASN A 28 4.05 -15.58 12.10
CA ASN A 28 3.81 -14.51 11.13
C ASN A 28 5.10 -14.03 10.46
N PHE A 29 6.19 -13.95 11.21
CA PHE A 29 7.50 -13.62 10.68
C PHE A 29 7.95 -14.69 9.66
N ASN A 30 7.84 -15.97 10.00
CA ASN A 30 8.20 -17.07 9.11
C ASN A 30 7.35 -17.09 7.83
N LEU A 31 6.04 -16.83 7.93
CA LEU A 31 5.18 -16.70 6.76
C LEU A 31 5.68 -15.60 5.80
N LEU A 32 6.17 -14.48 6.35
CA LEU A 32 6.74 -13.40 5.56
C LEU A 32 8.13 -13.75 5.02
N SER A 33 8.98 -14.42 5.80
CA SER A 33 10.30 -14.89 5.36
C SER A 33 10.22 -15.93 4.25
N ASP A 34 9.18 -16.78 4.25
CA ASP A 34 8.95 -17.70 3.15
C ASP A 34 8.70 -16.93 1.85
N LEU A 35 7.91 -15.86 1.91
CA LEU A 35 7.49 -15.07 0.74
C LEU A 35 8.54 -14.06 0.28
N LEU A 36 9.20 -13.38 1.21
CA LEU A 36 10.10 -12.26 0.96
C LEU A 36 11.56 -12.75 0.88
N PRO A 37 12.40 -12.12 0.05
CA PRO A 37 13.73 -12.66 -0.25
C PRO A 37 14.75 -12.53 0.91
N SER A 38 14.43 -11.79 1.98
CA SER A 38 15.31 -11.65 3.14
C SER A 38 14.60 -11.10 4.37
N ASP A 39 15.15 -11.36 5.55
CA ASP A 39 14.66 -10.82 6.83
C ASP A 39 14.63 -9.29 6.84
N ASN A 40 15.57 -8.62 6.18
CA ASN A 40 15.57 -7.17 6.05
C ASN A 40 14.31 -6.66 5.33
N LYS A 41 13.79 -7.42 4.36
CA LYS A 41 12.53 -7.09 3.67
C LYS A 41 11.31 -7.36 4.55
N VAL A 42 11.36 -8.40 5.38
CA VAL A 42 10.33 -8.67 6.39
C VAL A 42 10.27 -7.53 7.42
N ILE A 43 11.43 -7.10 7.94
CA ILE A 43 11.54 -5.98 8.88
C ILE A 43 11.02 -4.68 8.23
N ALA A 44 11.39 -4.41 6.98
CA ALA A 44 10.89 -3.24 6.25
C ALA A 44 9.36 -3.26 6.09
N ALA A 45 8.76 -4.40 5.74
CA ALA A 45 7.32 -4.57 5.65
C ALA A 45 6.64 -4.33 7.02
N ALA A 46 7.20 -4.92 8.08
CA ALA A 46 6.71 -4.75 9.45
C ALA A 46 6.81 -3.29 9.93
N ARG A 47 7.84 -2.54 9.52
CA ARG A 47 7.92 -1.10 9.83
C ARG A 47 6.86 -0.29 9.10
N ASN A 48 6.59 -0.61 7.84
CA ASN A 48 5.58 0.09 7.02
C ASN A 48 4.14 -0.21 7.50
N ASP A 49 3.87 -1.43 7.96
CA ASP A 49 2.60 -1.82 8.57
C ASP A 49 2.81 -2.82 9.73
N PRO A 50 3.01 -2.33 10.97
CA PRO A 50 3.22 -3.19 12.13
C PRO A 50 2.09 -4.18 12.39
N PHE A 51 0.88 -3.91 11.88
CA PHE A 51 -0.25 -4.81 12.02
C PHE A 51 -0.09 -6.12 11.25
N ILE A 52 0.84 -6.20 10.30
CA ILE A 52 1.13 -7.45 9.56
C ILE A 52 1.68 -8.55 10.47
N LEU A 53 2.35 -8.19 11.58
CA LEU A 53 2.79 -9.12 12.63
C LEU A 53 1.73 -9.33 13.72
N PHE A 54 0.84 -8.36 13.91
CA PHE A 54 -0.21 -8.43 14.93
C PHE A 54 -1.39 -9.30 14.51
N ARG A 55 -1.77 -9.29 13.23
CA ARG A 55 -2.88 -10.09 12.71
C ARG A 55 -2.44 -11.53 12.48
N HIS A 56 -3.40 -12.46 12.51
CA HIS A 56 -3.13 -13.87 12.22
C HIS A 56 -2.92 -14.04 10.71
N GLY A 57 -1.67 -14.23 10.27
CA GLY A 57 -1.30 -14.22 8.86
C GLY A 57 -1.95 -15.32 8.02
N ASP A 58 -2.27 -16.47 8.61
CA ASP A 58 -3.07 -17.53 8.01
C ASP A 58 -4.50 -17.08 7.66
N ARG A 59 -5.13 -16.30 8.54
CA ARG A 59 -6.49 -15.77 8.35
C ARG A 59 -6.52 -14.43 7.62
N TYR A 60 -5.43 -13.69 7.67
CA TYR A 60 -5.36 -12.31 7.18
C TYR A 60 -4.57 -12.17 5.89
N LEU A 61 -3.35 -12.70 5.81
CA LEU A 61 -2.45 -12.47 4.67
C LEU A 61 -2.63 -13.53 3.59
N LYS A 62 -2.72 -14.81 3.97
CA LYS A 62 -2.85 -15.93 3.02
C LYS A 62 -4.03 -15.77 2.05
N PRO A 63 -5.24 -15.34 2.46
CA PRO A 63 -6.35 -15.19 1.51
C PRO A 63 -6.07 -14.18 0.39
N PHE A 64 -5.29 -13.13 0.65
CA PHE A 64 -4.91 -12.14 -0.36
C PHE A 64 -3.83 -12.69 -1.29
N ILE A 65 -2.86 -13.43 -0.74
CA ILE A 65 -1.83 -14.11 -1.55
C ILE A 65 -2.50 -15.10 -2.51
N THR A 66 -3.36 -15.98 -1.99
CA THR A 66 -4.11 -16.96 -2.79
C THR A 66 -4.94 -16.27 -3.86
N LEU A 67 -5.68 -15.22 -3.51
CA LEU A 67 -6.47 -14.46 -4.47
C LEU A 67 -5.63 -13.90 -5.63
N LEU A 68 -4.45 -13.34 -5.34
CA LEU A 68 -3.55 -12.81 -6.39
C LEU A 68 -2.97 -13.95 -7.25
N GLN A 69 -2.61 -15.08 -6.64
CA GLN A 69 -2.13 -16.26 -7.36
C GLN A 69 -3.22 -16.84 -8.28
N ASP A 70 -4.46 -16.93 -7.81
CA ASP A 70 -5.62 -17.37 -8.60
C ASP A 70 -5.87 -16.46 -9.81
N HIS A 71 -5.42 -15.20 -9.74
CA HIS A 71 -5.49 -14.23 -10.84
C HIS A 71 -4.23 -14.21 -11.71
N GLY A 72 -3.31 -15.16 -11.52
CA GLY A 72 -2.10 -15.31 -12.32
C GLY A 72 -0.96 -14.35 -11.93
N VAL A 73 -1.05 -13.67 -10.78
CA VAL A 73 0.01 -12.76 -10.35
C VAL A 73 1.22 -13.57 -9.85
N PRO A 74 2.42 -13.35 -10.41
CA PRO A 74 3.62 -14.07 -10.01
C PRO A 74 3.98 -13.82 -8.54
N ARG A 75 4.52 -14.86 -7.89
CA ARG A 75 4.97 -14.79 -6.48
C ARG A 75 5.93 -13.63 -6.22
N THR A 76 6.80 -13.31 -7.17
CA THR A 76 7.76 -12.18 -7.09
C THR A 76 7.04 -10.84 -7.02
N GLN A 77 5.95 -10.67 -7.78
CA GLN A 77 5.13 -9.46 -7.79
C GLN A 77 4.31 -9.33 -6.51
N ILE A 78 3.79 -10.44 -5.99
CA ILE A 78 3.12 -10.51 -4.69
C ILE A 78 4.09 -10.12 -3.56
N ALA A 79 5.30 -10.69 -3.57
CA ALA A 79 6.35 -10.35 -2.61
C ALA A 79 6.72 -8.86 -2.67
N SER A 80 6.86 -8.30 -3.87
CA SER A 80 7.12 -6.87 -4.07
C SER A 80 5.99 -6.00 -3.51
N LEU A 81 4.72 -6.37 -3.74
CA LEU A 81 3.56 -5.66 -3.21
C LEU A 81 3.56 -5.70 -1.67
N ILE A 82 3.76 -6.85 -1.05
CA ILE A 82 3.78 -7.00 0.42
C ILE A 82 4.96 -6.26 1.06
N CYS A 83 6.13 -6.28 0.42
CA CYS A 83 7.30 -5.57 0.92
C CYS A 83 7.08 -4.05 0.93
N ASN A 84 6.51 -3.51 -0.14
CA ASN A 84 6.46 -2.05 -0.35
C ASN A 84 5.15 -1.42 0.12
N TRP A 85 4.04 -2.17 0.09
CA TRP A 85 2.68 -1.68 0.37
C TRP A 85 1.87 -2.64 1.25
N PRO A 86 2.41 -3.12 2.39
CA PRO A 86 1.75 -4.14 3.21
C PRO A 86 0.35 -3.72 3.68
N ARG A 87 0.14 -2.43 3.98
CA ARG A 87 -1.15 -1.87 4.39
C ARG A 87 -2.28 -2.02 3.36
N SER A 88 -1.93 -2.17 2.08
CA SER A 88 -2.92 -2.36 1.01
C SER A 88 -3.66 -3.70 1.13
N ILE A 89 -3.04 -4.66 1.82
CA ILE A 89 -3.62 -5.94 2.20
C ILE A 89 -4.16 -5.75 3.61
N GLY A 90 -5.46 -5.51 3.75
CA GLY A 90 -6.04 -5.33 5.08
C GLY A 90 -7.37 -4.64 5.22
N VAL A 91 -7.83 -3.96 4.18
CA VAL A 91 -9.04 -3.16 4.27
C VAL A 91 -10.29 -4.06 4.28
N CYS A 92 -10.39 -4.98 3.31
CA CYS A 92 -11.43 -6.01 3.20
C CYS A 92 -11.10 -6.92 2.00
N LEU A 93 -11.13 -8.24 2.17
CA LEU A 93 -10.82 -9.19 1.08
C LEU A 93 -11.80 -9.06 -0.09
N ASN A 94 -13.09 -8.87 0.19
CA ASN A 94 -14.12 -8.71 -0.85
C ASN A 94 -13.94 -7.41 -1.64
N HIS A 95 -13.52 -6.32 -0.98
CA HIS A 95 -13.19 -5.08 -1.66
C HIS A 95 -11.94 -5.24 -2.52
N PHE A 96 -10.90 -5.87 -1.97
CA PHE A 96 -9.65 -6.13 -2.69
C PHE A 96 -9.87 -7.00 -3.93
N ARG A 97 -10.70 -8.06 -3.83
CA ARG A 97 -11.13 -8.88 -4.97
C ARG A 97 -11.72 -8.04 -6.10
N LYS A 98 -12.68 -7.17 -5.79
CA LYS A 98 -13.27 -6.25 -6.78
C LYS A 98 -12.22 -5.36 -7.44
N CYS A 99 -11.20 -4.94 -6.69
CA CYS A 99 -10.11 -4.13 -7.23
C CYS A 99 -9.24 -4.94 -8.21
N VAL A 100 -8.87 -6.18 -7.87
CA VAL A 100 -8.10 -7.09 -8.73
C VAL A 100 -8.86 -7.37 -10.04
N GLU A 101 -10.13 -7.73 -9.93
CA GLU A 101 -11.01 -7.99 -11.08
C GLU A 101 -11.11 -6.77 -11.99
N LYS A 102 -11.28 -5.57 -11.39
CA LYS A 102 -11.39 -4.33 -12.16
C LYS A 102 -10.11 -3.97 -12.92
N VAL A 103 -8.94 -4.09 -12.28
CA VAL A 103 -7.66 -3.80 -12.93
C VAL A 103 -7.42 -4.75 -14.09
N ARG A 104 -7.83 -6.02 -13.96
CA ARG A 104 -7.79 -7.01 -15.06
C ARG A 104 -8.73 -6.63 -16.21
N GLU A 105 -9.98 -6.24 -15.92
CA GLU A 105 -10.92 -5.74 -16.95
C GLU A 105 -10.37 -4.53 -17.73
N MET A 106 -9.53 -3.72 -17.10
CA MET A 106 -8.87 -2.58 -17.73
C MET A 106 -7.70 -2.98 -18.65
N GLY A 107 -7.41 -4.27 -18.80
CA GLY A 107 -6.38 -4.79 -19.70
C GLY A 107 -4.96 -4.76 -19.13
N TYR A 108 -4.79 -4.56 -17.82
CA TYR A 108 -3.47 -4.68 -17.20
C TYR A 108 -3.07 -6.16 -17.12
N ASP A 109 -1.84 -6.46 -17.54
CA ASP A 109 -1.26 -7.80 -17.44
C ASP A 109 -0.97 -8.17 -15.97
N PRO A 110 -1.56 -9.24 -15.41
CA PRO A 110 -1.29 -9.72 -14.05
C PRO A 110 0.19 -9.97 -13.72
N CYS A 111 1.03 -10.24 -14.73
CA CYS A 111 2.46 -10.43 -14.55
C CYS A 111 3.25 -9.12 -14.39
N SER A 112 2.65 -7.98 -14.76
CA SER A 112 3.31 -6.67 -14.73
C SER A 112 3.37 -6.05 -13.33
N ALA A 113 4.31 -5.12 -13.10
CA ALA A 113 4.37 -4.36 -11.85
C ALA A 113 3.29 -3.27 -11.80
N GLU A 114 2.83 -2.84 -12.97
CA GLU A 114 1.77 -1.89 -13.18
C GLU A 114 0.44 -2.46 -12.67
N PHE A 115 0.22 -3.77 -12.83
CA PHE A 115 -0.97 -4.44 -12.29
C PHE A 115 -1.01 -4.36 -10.77
N THR A 116 0.04 -4.81 -10.08
CA THR A 116 0.07 -4.81 -8.61
C THR A 116 -0.02 -3.38 -8.05
N ARG A 117 0.68 -2.41 -8.65
CA ARG A 117 0.54 -0.99 -8.28
C ARG A 117 -0.90 -0.50 -8.48
N SER A 118 -1.53 -0.82 -9.60
CA SER A 118 -2.91 -0.42 -9.90
C SER A 118 -3.93 -1.03 -8.94
N VAL A 119 -3.73 -2.29 -8.52
CA VAL A 119 -4.57 -2.93 -7.50
C VAL A 119 -4.43 -2.20 -6.16
N VAL A 120 -3.20 -1.88 -5.75
CA VAL A 120 -2.91 -1.12 -4.53
C VAL A 120 -3.52 0.29 -4.59
N VAL A 121 -3.48 0.93 -5.76
CA VAL A 121 -4.11 2.23 -6.00
C VAL A 121 -5.60 2.14 -5.77
N LEU A 122 -6.23 1.15 -6.40
CA LEU A 122 -7.67 1.01 -6.40
C LEU A 122 -8.19 0.57 -5.02
N SER A 123 -7.44 -0.26 -4.29
CA SER A 123 -7.84 -0.73 -2.96
C SER A 123 -7.88 0.40 -1.92
N GLN A 124 -7.05 1.43 -2.09
CA GLN A 124 -7.02 2.63 -1.24
C GLN A 124 -8.09 3.66 -1.60
N LEU A 125 -8.75 3.53 -2.75
CA LEU A 125 -9.82 4.44 -3.16
C LEU A 125 -11.18 3.86 -2.74
N GLY A 126 -11.95 4.64 -1.98
CA GLY A 126 -13.38 4.38 -1.83
C GLY A 126 -14.12 4.60 -3.16
N LYS A 127 -15.36 4.10 -3.28
CA LYS A 127 -16.19 4.22 -4.49
C LYS A 127 -16.21 5.64 -5.09
N ALA A 128 -16.43 6.65 -4.25
CA ALA A 128 -16.45 8.05 -4.67
C ALA A 128 -15.06 8.58 -5.09
N GLY A 129 -13.99 8.12 -4.42
CA GLY A 129 -12.61 8.46 -4.78
C GLY A 129 -12.23 7.89 -6.14
N TRP A 130 -12.69 6.67 -6.43
CA TRP A 130 -12.54 6.04 -7.73
C TRP A 130 -13.29 6.77 -8.83
N GLU A 131 -14.59 7.04 -8.67
CA GLU A 131 -15.39 7.76 -9.69
C GLU A 131 -14.78 9.12 -10.05
N ARG A 132 -14.27 9.85 -9.06
CA ARG A 132 -13.52 11.10 -9.28
C ARG A 132 -12.23 10.88 -10.07
N LYS A 133 -11.45 9.84 -9.74
CA LYS A 133 -10.17 9.54 -10.42
C LYS A 133 -10.38 8.93 -11.81
N ASN A 134 -11.45 8.17 -12.05
CA ASN A 134 -11.81 7.63 -13.36
C ASN A 134 -12.06 8.69 -14.41
N LYS A 135 -12.72 9.79 -14.04
CA LYS A 135 -12.85 10.96 -14.93
C LYS A 135 -11.50 11.56 -15.33
N LEU A 136 -10.46 11.38 -14.52
CA LEU A 136 -9.09 11.83 -14.81
C LEU A 136 -8.31 10.79 -15.62
N ILE A 137 -8.48 9.49 -15.32
CA ILE A 137 -7.86 8.39 -16.07
C ILE A 137 -8.36 8.37 -17.52
N ALA A 138 -9.66 8.62 -17.74
CA ALA A 138 -10.22 8.78 -19.08
C ALA A 138 -9.54 9.90 -19.89
N LYS A 139 -8.99 10.92 -19.20
CA LYS A 139 -8.20 11.99 -19.82
C LYS A 139 -6.71 11.64 -19.94
N LYS A 140 -6.19 10.73 -19.10
CA LYS A 140 -4.79 10.25 -19.07
C LYS A 140 -4.71 8.79 -18.57
N PRO A 141 -4.48 7.78 -19.42
CA PRO A 141 -4.78 6.37 -19.14
C PRO A 141 -3.86 5.64 -18.14
N ASN A 142 -2.96 6.34 -17.43
CA ASN A 142 -1.98 5.69 -16.54
C ASN A 142 -2.37 5.82 -15.05
N LEU A 143 -2.70 4.70 -14.41
CA LEU A 143 -3.08 4.65 -12.99
C LEU A 143 -1.94 5.04 -12.03
N ASN A 144 -0.66 4.90 -12.41
CA ASN A 144 0.46 5.36 -11.59
C ASN A 144 0.46 6.89 -11.39
N THR A 145 -0.11 7.64 -12.34
CA THR A 145 -0.26 9.11 -12.21
C THR A 145 -1.21 9.52 -11.08
N LEU A 146 -1.95 8.58 -10.50
CA LEU A 146 -2.85 8.82 -9.36
C LEU A 146 -2.13 8.87 -8.02
N PHE A 147 -0.85 8.45 -7.97
CA PHE A 147 0.04 8.57 -6.80
C PHE A 147 1.18 9.53 -7.08
N VAL A 148 1.71 9.53 -8.31
CA VAL A 148 2.68 10.54 -8.75
C VAL A 148 1.90 11.77 -9.18
N TYR A 149 1.44 12.56 -8.22
CA TYR A 149 1.13 13.94 -8.54
C TYR A 149 2.44 14.58 -9.00
N SER A 150 2.50 15.03 -10.25
CA SER A 150 3.49 16.06 -10.54
C SER A 150 3.19 17.23 -9.61
N GLU A 151 4.21 17.94 -9.16
CA GLU A 151 4.06 19.16 -8.36
C GLU A 151 2.98 20.07 -8.95
N LYS A 152 2.97 20.22 -10.28
CA LYS A 152 1.91 20.91 -11.02
C LYS A 152 0.50 20.39 -10.71
N LEU A 153 0.29 19.07 -10.76
CA LEU A 153 -1.00 18.45 -10.52
C LEU A 153 -1.41 18.50 -9.03
N PHE A 154 -0.43 18.42 -8.12
CA PHE A 154 -0.66 18.58 -6.67
C PHE A 154 -1.12 20.01 -6.37
N LEU A 155 -0.40 20.98 -6.92
CA LEU A 155 -0.72 22.39 -6.80
C LEU A 155 -2.12 22.69 -7.33
N GLU A 156 -2.43 22.27 -8.56
CA GLU A 156 -3.76 22.50 -9.16
C GLU A 156 -4.90 21.86 -8.35
N LYS A 157 -4.70 20.67 -7.76
CA LYS A 157 -5.79 19.91 -7.13
C LYS A 157 -5.95 20.08 -5.63
N PHE A 158 -4.92 20.50 -4.92
CA PHE A 158 -4.93 20.55 -3.45
C PHE A 158 -4.48 21.88 -2.86
N VAL A 159 -3.83 22.72 -3.65
CA VAL A 159 -3.31 24.02 -3.19
C VAL A 159 -4.10 25.15 -3.84
N ASN A 160 -4.22 25.15 -5.16
CA ASN A 160 -4.90 26.18 -5.96
C ASN A 160 -6.42 25.95 -6.08
N CYS A 161 -6.95 24.80 -5.65
CA CYS A 161 -8.38 24.53 -5.70
C CYS A 161 -9.16 25.18 -4.54
N PHE A 162 -8.45 25.72 -3.56
CA PHE A 162 -9.02 26.43 -2.41
C PHE A 162 -8.70 27.92 -2.53
N ASP A 163 -9.60 28.70 -3.13
CA ASP A 163 -9.48 30.16 -3.18
C ASP A 163 -9.50 30.79 -1.76
N GLU A 164 -9.96 30.03 -0.76
CA GLU A 164 -10.21 30.47 0.62
C GLU A 164 -9.07 30.13 1.59
N ALA A 165 -8.00 29.44 1.16
CA ALA A 165 -6.93 28.98 2.03
C ALA A 165 -5.52 29.45 1.59
N PRO A 166 -5.25 30.76 1.48
CA PRO A 166 -3.96 31.32 1.03
C PRO A 166 -2.77 30.89 1.90
N GLN A 167 -3.01 30.53 3.16
CA GLN A 167 -2.00 29.98 4.07
C GLN A 167 -1.41 28.64 3.62
N LEU A 168 -2.17 27.79 2.92
CA LEU A 168 -1.66 26.52 2.38
C LEU A 168 -0.66 26.77 1.24
N LEU A 169 -0.97 27.74 0.38
CA LEU A 169 -0.08 28.22 -0.68
C LEU A 169 1.24 28.74 -0.13
N LYS A 170 1.17 29.54 0.95
CA LYS A 170 2.36 30.07 1.62
C LYS A 170 3.22 28.94 2.22
N LEU A 171 2.61 28.03 2.98
CA LEU A 171 3.31 26.91 3.62
C LEU A 171 4.04 26.02 2.61
N TYR A 172 3.41 25.73 1.46
CA TYR A 172 4.02 24.92 0.41
C TYR A 172 5.28 25.58 -0.18
N ARG A 173 5.20 26.88 -0.48
CA ARG A 173 6.33 27.64 -1.04
C ARG A 173 7.50 27.70 -0.06
N ASP A 174 7.21 28.04 1.20
CA ASP A 174 8.21 28.14 2.25
C ASP A 174 8.98 26.82 2.46
N GLN A 175 8.31 25.66 2.37
CA GLN A 175 8.98 24.36 2.43
C GLN A 175 9.78 24.00 1.17
N SER A 176 9.33 24.44 -0.02
CA SER A 176 10.04 24.17 -1.28
C SER A 176 11.36 24.93 -1.39
N ASP A 177 11.43 26.14 -0.79
CA ASP A 177 12.65 26.96 -0.78
C ASP A 177 13.67 26.48 0.27
N LEU A 178 13.21 25.80 1.33
CA LEU A 178 14.07 25.14 2.33
C LEU A 178 14.71 23.83 1.83
N ALA A 179 14.22 23.26 0.72
CA ALA A 179 14.69 22.00 0.15
C ALA A 179 15.72 22.17 -0.98
N LYS A 180 16.15 23.41 -1.27
CA LYS A 180 17.24 23.75 -2.20
C LYS A 180 18.52 24.04 -1.43
#